data_AF-A0A0C9MYA3-F1
#
_entry.id   AF-A0A0C9MYA3-F1
#
_cell.length_a   1.000
_cell.length_b   1.000
_cell.length_c   1.000
_cell.angle_alpha   90.00
_cell.angle_beta   90.00
_cell.angle_gamma   90.00
#
_symmetry.space_group_name_H-M   'P 1'
#
loop_
_entity.id
_entity.type
_entity.pdbx_description
1 polymer ?
#
loop_
_entity_poly.entity_id
_entity_poly.type
_entity_poly.pdbx_seq_one_letter_code
_entity_poly.pdbx_strand_id
1 'polypeptide(L)'
;MLRLAQSRHILALATIMVLGFTFTLFSMLYETNLNVEQLVSQRISFVILTKDGQRNTQILKSHFPQARVSLGNNASIEGSLEDIYKEKYIQELEHFMKHSKTMLVMLLEDDVIPVYTNKTLWYHIAINTVPLFSNDLANFDCSKRGLFLTTTSDGNKSLCRMFSKETLAEQIKCLRSITDPIDITIHYCQEQLNITQKRFLAFVHSGMPSVIQHHDTIIY
;
A
#
# COMPACT_ATOMS: atom_id res chain seq x y z
N MET A 1 -6.29 -35.04 -42.89
CA MET A 1 -5.84 -34.65 -41.53
C MET A 1 -5.26 -33.22 -41.46
N LEU A 2 -4.58 -32.68 -42.47
CA LEU A 2 -4.03 -31.30 -42.43
C LEU A 2 -5.07 -30.16 -42.29
N ARG A 3 -6.25 -30.27 -42.90
CA ARG A 3 -7.29 -29.20 -42.82
C ARG A 3 -7.89 -29.00 -41.42
N LEU A 4 -7.91 -30.04 -40.58
CA LEU A 4 -8.42 -29.96 -39.20
C LEU A 4 -7.43 -29.24 -38.27
N ALA A 5 -6.13 -29.42 -38.46
CA ALA A 5 -5.10 -28.74 -37.67
C ALA A 5 -5.09 -27.23 -37.97
N GLN A 6 -5.19 -26.86 -39.25
CA GLN A 6 -5.22 -25.46 -39.69
C GLN A 6 -6.43 -24.70 -39.15
N SER A 7 -7.61 -25.34 -39.13
CA SER A 7 -8.84 -24.79 -38.54
C SER A 7 -8.72 -24.51 -37.04
N ARG A 8 -8.03 -25.38 -36.28
CA ARG A 8 -7.84 -25.21 -34.83
C ARG A 8 -6.91 -24.04 -34.48
N HIS A 9 -5.87 -23.82 -35.28
CA HIS A 9 -4.95 -22.68 -35.07
C HIS A 9 -5.61 -21.33 -35.39
N ILE A 10 -6.44 -21.27 -36.44
CA ILE A 10 -7.20 -20.06 -36.78
C ILE A 10 -8.22 -19.74 -35.68
N LEU A 11 -8.90 -20.76 -35.15
CA LEU A 11 -9.84 -20.58 -34.05
C LEU A 11 -9.14 -20.08 -32.78
N ALA A 12 -7.98 -20.66 -32.42
CA ALA A 12 -7.21 -20.22 -31.25
C ALA A 12 -6.73 -18.77 -31.37
N LEU A 13 -6.22 -18.38 -32.55
CA LEU A 13 -5.80 -17.00 -32.83
C LEU A 13 -6.98 -16.01 -32.77
N ALA A 14 -8.13 -16.40 -33.32
CA ALA A 14 -9.35 -15.60 -33.25
C ALA A 14 -9.82 -15.41 -31.80
N THR A 15 -9.79 -16.47 -30.98
CA THR A 15 -10.16 -16.39 -29.56
C THR A 15 -9.20 -15.49 -28.77
N ILE A 16 -7.89 -15.59 -29.02
CA ILE A 16 -6.90 -14.72 -28.36
C ILE A 16 -7.09 -13.27 -28.76
N MET A 17 -7.33 -12.99 -30.05
CA MET A 17 -7.59 -11.63 -30.53
C MET A 17 -8.90 -11.08 -29.97
N VAL A 18 -9.96 -11.88 -29.89
CA VAL A 18 -11.24 -11.45 -29.30
C VAL A 18 -11.09 -11.19 -27.81
N LEU A 19 -10.40 -12.06 -27.06
CA LEU A 19 -10.11 -11.84 -25.64
C LEU A 19 -9.25 -10.60 -25.40
N GLY A 20 -8.23 -10.39 -26.23
CA GLY A 20 -7.41 -9.18 -26.18
C GLY A 20 -8.23 -7.93 -26.48
N PHE A 21 -9.06 -7.96 -27.52
CA PHE A 21 -9.89 -6.83 -27.91
C PHE A 21 -10.98 -6.53 -26.88
N THR A 22 -11.65 -7.54 -26.32
CA THR A 22 -12.65 -7.35 -25.27
C THR A 22 -11.99 -6.84 -23.99
N PHE A 23 -10.82 -7.33 -23.61
CA PHE A 23 -10.06 -6.79 -22.48
C PHE A 23 -9.72 -5.32 -22.70
N THR A 24 -9.21 -4.95 -23.87
CA THR A 24 -8.85 -3.57 -24.20
C THR A 24 -10.08 -2.65 -24.23
N LEU A 25 -11.19 -3.11 -24.80
CA LEU A 25 -12.45 -2.37 -24.86
C LEU A 25 -13.07 -2.19 -23.47
N PHE A 26 -13.00 -3.23 -22.63
CA PHE A 26 -13.45 -3.16 -21.23
C PHE A 26 -12.57 -2.19 -20.43
N SER A 27 -11.24 -2.20 -20.62
CA SER A 27 -10.33 -1.23 -20.01
C SER A 27 -10.64 0.20 -20.46
N MET A 28 -10.88 0.44 -21.75
CA MET A 28 -11.26 1.75 -22.28
C MET A 28 -12.63 2.22 -21.78
N LEU A 29 -13.62 1.32 -21.71
CA LEU A 29 -14.95 1.67 -21.19
C LEU A 29 -14.91 1.95 -19.68
N TYR A 30 -14.08 1.22 -18.93
CA TYR A 30 -13.85 1.48 -17.50
C TYR A 30 -13.21 2.85 -17.26
N GLU A 31 -12.32 3.30 -18.15
CA GLU A 31 -11.69 4.63 -18.09
C GLU A 31 -12.66 5.80 -18.34
N THR A 32 -13.84 5.57 -18.92
CA THR A 32 -14.69 6.66 -19.43
C THR A 32 -15.82 7.14 -18.51
N ASN A 33 -16.11 6.47 -17.38
CA ASN A 33 -17.18 6.93 -16.47
C ASN A 33 -16.96 6.64 -14.97
N LEU A 34 -15.89 5.96 -14.56
CA LEU A 34 -15.62 5.71 -13.15
C LEU A 34 -14.69 6.78 -12.57
N ASN A 35 -15.17 7.55 -11.59
CA ASN A 35 -14.28 8.42 -10.82
C ASN A 35 -13.44 7.56 -9.86
N VAL A 36 -12.30 7.08 -10.35
CA VAL A 36 -11.38 6.19 -9.62
C VAL A 36 -10.89 6.84 -8.33
N GLU A 37 -10.62 8.16 -8.34
CA GLU A 37 -10.19 8.89 -7.14
C GLU A 37 -11.26 8.82 -6.04
N GLN A 38 -12.53 9.00 -6.42
CA GLN A 38 -13.66 8.86 -5.49
C GLN A 38 -13.81 7.43 -4.98
N LEU A 39 -13.71 6.43 -5.87
CA LEU A 39 -13.80 5.00 -5.49
C LEU A 39 -12.73 4.65 -4.45
N VAL A 40 -11.47 5.02 -4.74
CA VAL A 40 -10.34 4.73 -3.87
C VAL A 40 -10.47 5.50 -2.56
N SER A 41 -10.88 6.77 -2.59
CA SER A 41 -11.06 7.60 -1.38
C SER A 41 -12.20 7.11 -0.47
N GLN A 42 -13.20 6.43 -1.01
CA GLN A 42 -14.25 5.78 -0.20
C GLN A 42 -13.76 4.50 0.50
N ARG A 43 -12.66 3.91 0.01
CA ARG A 43 -12.13 2.62 0.50
C ARG A 43 -10.83 2.75 1.29
N ILE A 44 -10.06 3.82 1.07
CA ILE A 44 -8.73 4.01 1.63
C ILE A 44 -8.65 5.37 2.32
N SER A 45 -8.24 5.36 3.59
CA SER A 45 -7.81 6.56 4.31
C SER A 45 -6.32 6.79 4.06
N PHE A 46 -5.93 7.98 3.66
CA PHE A 46 -4.54 8.32 3.40
C PHE A 46 -3.94 9.10 4.56
N VAL A 47 -2.78 8.68 5.05
CA VAL A 47 -2.04 9.36 6.11
C VAL A 47 -0.60 9.54 5.65
N ILE A 48 -0.12 10.79 5.72
CA ILE A 48 1.28 11.12 5.50
C ILE A 48 1.95 11.22 6.87
N LEU A 49 2.90 10.33 7.12
CA LEU A 49 3.73 10.32 8.30
C LEU A 49 4.93 11.24 8.04
N THR A 50 5.00 12.35 8.79
CA THR A 50 6.07 13.33 8.64
C THR A 50 6.52 13.88 9.99
N LYS A 51 7.78 14.30 10.09
CA LYS A 51 8.26 14.97 11.30
C LYS A 51 7.73 16.40 11.41
N ASP A 52 7.85 17.17 10.34
CA ASP A 52 7.62 18.63 10.33
C ASP A 52 6.72 19.12 9.18
N GLY A 53 6.29 18.21 8.29
CA GLY A 53 5.42 18.54 7.16
C GLY A 53 6.09 19.27 6.00
N GLN A 54 7.43 19.36 5.97
CA GLN A 54 8.14 20.20 5.00
C GLN A 54 8.72 19.48 3.78
N ARG A 55 8.91 18.16 3.82
CA ARG A 55 9.55 17.40 2.72
C ARG A 55 8.60 17.15 1.53
N ASN A 56 8.38 15.89 1.17
CA ASN A 56 7.48 15.55 0.08
C ASN A 56 6.02 15.66 0.52
N THR A 57 5.72 16.08 1.76
CA THR A 57 4.35 16.25 2.25
C THR A 57 3.49 17.08 1.31
N GLN A 58 4.01 18.17 0.75
CA GLN A 58 3.24 19.00 -0.19
C GLN A 58 3.00 18.28 -1.53
N ILE A 59 4.00 17.56 -2.04
CA ILE A 59 3.88 16.74 -3.25
C ILE A 59 2.86 15.61 -3.02
N LEU A 60 2.92 14.93 -1.89
CA LEU A 60 1.96 13.89 -1.52
C LEU A 60 0.56 14.47 -1.35
N LYS A 61 0.42 15.67 -0.78
CA LYS A 61 -0.88 16.36 -0.67
C LYS A 61 -1.43 16.81 -2.02
N SER A 62 -0.58 17.13 -3.01
CA SER A 62 -1.08 17.43 -4.36
C SER A 62 -1.65 16.19 -5.06
N HIS A 63 -1.15 15.00 -4.72
CA HIS A 63 -1.66 13.72 -5.24
C HIS A 63 -2.86 13.19 -4.43
N PHE A 64 -2.85 13.42 -3.11
CA PHE A 64 -3.89 13.00 -2.17
C PHE A 64 -4.35 14.19 -1.32
N PRO A 65 -5.20 15.09 -1.87
CA PRO A 65 -5.65 16.29 -1.15
C PRO A 65 -6.33 15.99 0.19
N GLN A 66 -7.05 14.87 0.26
CA GLN A 66 -7.74 14.34 1.43
C GLN A 66 -6.82 13.68 2.46
N ALA A 67 -5.53 13.48 2.16
CA ALA A 67 -4.62 12.82 3.10
C ALA A 67 -4.47 13.65 4.39
N ARG A 68 -4.58 12.97 5.54
CA ARG A 68 -4.25 13.58 6.82
C ARG A 68 -2.74 13.60 6.98
N VAL A 69 -2.21 14.70 7.49
CA VAL A 69 -0.80 14.79 7.87
C VAL A 69 -0.70 14.44 9.35
N SER A 70 0.05 13.38 9.64
CA SER A 70 0.43 12.99 11.00
C SER A 70 1.78 13.60 11.32
N LEU A 71 1.75 14.70 12.08
CA LEU A 71 2.94 15.32 12.65
C LEU A 71 3.42 14.45 13.82
N GLY A 72 4.73 14.37 14.03
CA GLY A 72 5.26 13.73 15.24
C GLY A 72 4.69 14.44 16.48
N ASN A 73 4.13 13.67 17.42
CA ASN A 73 3.67 14.24 18.69
C ASN A 73 4.85 14.86 19.45
N ASN A 74 4.71 16.13 19.81
CA ASN A 74 5.64 16.94 20.61
C ASN A 74 5.57 16.62 22.13
N ALA A 75 5.27 15.39 22.54
CA ALA A 75 5.04 15.09 23.96
C ALA A 75 5.64 13.74 24.39
N SER A 76 6.74 13.81 25.15
CA SER A 76 7.11 12.90 26.23
C SER A 76 7.10 11.38 25.96
N ILE A 77 7.51 10.93 24.78
CA ILE A 77 7.91 9.52 24.61
C ILE A 77 9.40 9.47 24.93
N GLU A 78 9.73 9.03 26.15
CA GLU A 78 11.10 8.62 26.48
C GLU A 78 11.40 7.31 25.76
N GLY A 79 12.47 7.26 24.96
CA GLY A 79 12.81 6.09 24.17
C GLY A 79 13.78 6.41 23.04
N SER A 80 14.21 5.39 22.32
CA SER A 80 14.97 5.56 21.09
C SER A 80 14.09 6.20 20.00
N LEU A 81 14.72 6.73 18.93
CA LEU A 81 13.99 7.27 17.79
C LEU A 81 13.09 6.21 17.12
N GLU A 82 13.52 4.95 17.12
CA GLU A 82 12.74 3.80 16.62
C GLU A 82 11.49 3.55 17.48
N ASP A 83 11.59 3.70 18.80
CA ASP A 83 10.42 3.55 19.69
C ASP A 83 9.38 4.64 19.42
N ILE A 84 9.84 5.87 19.25
CA ILE A 84 8.98 7.02 18.89
C ILE A 84 8.32 6.75 17.53
N TYR A 85 9.08 6.21 16.58
CA TYR A 85 8.56 5.93 15.25
C TYR A 85 7.52 4.81 15.24
N LYS A 86 7.82 3.72 15.94
CA LYS A 86 6.90 2.60 16.13
C LYS A 86 5.61 3.04 16.82
N GLU A 87 5.71 3.80 17.90
CA GLU A 87 4.54 4.30 18.61
C GLU A 87 3.71 5.23 17.72
N LYS A 88 4.35 6.05 16.88
CA LYS A 88 3.65 6.86 15.88
C LYS A 88 2.83 5.98 14.92
N TYR A 89 3.42 4.91 14.39
CA TYR A 89 2.68 3.95 13.57
C TYR A 89 1.47 3.40 14.33
N ILE A 90 1.67 2.93 15.56
CA ILE A 90 0.60 2.32 16.36
C ILE A 90 -0.53 3.32 16.63
N GLN A 91 -0.22 4.55 17.03
CA GLN A 91 -1.21 5.61 17.29
C GLN A 91 -2.04 5.92 16.04
N GLU A 92 -1.41 5.94 14.87
CA GLU A 92 -2.08 6.18 13.60
C GLU A 92 -3.02 5.03 13.21
N LEU A 93 -2.61 3.79 13.48
CA LEU A 93 -3.45 2.61 13.30
C LEU A 93 -4.63 2.58 14.29
N GLU A 94 -4.40 2.92 15.56
CA GLU A 94 -5.45 3.01 16.59
C GLU A 94 -6.48 4.11 16.25
N HIS A 95 -6.00 5.29 15.83
CA HIS A 95 -6.84 6.37 15.36
C HIS A 95 -7.69 5.93 14.17
N PHE A 96 -7.08 5.31 13.17
CA PHE A 96 -7.79 4.81 12.00
C PHE A 96 -8.84 3.76 12.36
N MET A 97 -8.51 2.80 13.22
CA MET A 97 -9.42 1.76 13.70
C MET A 97 -10.66 2.37 14.37
N LYS A 98 -10.47 3.39 15.22
CA LYS A 98 -11.55 4.02 15.98
C LYS A 98 -12.40 5.00 15.17
N HIS A 99 -11.79 5.76 14.27
CA HIS A 99 -12.45 6.93 13.67
C HIS A 99 -12.76 6.82 12.18
N SER A 100 -12.08 5.95 11.42
CA SER A 100 -12.30 5.87 9.98
C SER A 100 -13.47 4.97 9.61
N LYS A 101 -14.18 5.31 8.53
CA LYS A 101 -15.21 4.47 7.90
C LYS A 101 -14.67 3.64 6.73
N THR A 102 -13.43 3.88 6.31
CA THR A 102 -12.83 3.17 5.17
C THR A 102 -12.28 1.81 5.60
N MET A 103 -12.06 0.91 4.65
CA MET A 103 -11.61 -0.46 4.93
C MET A 103 -10.10 -0.55 5.08
N LEU A 104 -9.36 0.29 4.34
CA LEU A 104 -7.91 0.33 4.36
C LEU A 104 -7.42 1.68 4.88
N VAL A 105 -6.26 1.66 5.53
CA VAL A 105 -5.43 2.85 5.73
C VAL A 105 -4.14 2.70 4.95
N MET A 106 -3.74 3.75 4.23
CA MET A 106 -2.43 3.86 3.59
C MET A 106 -1.58 4.84 4.38
N LEU A 107 -0.47 4.35 4.94
CA LEU A 107 0.55 5.13 5.64
C LEU A 107 1.71 5.39 4.68
N LEU A 108 1.96 6.66 4.40
CA LEU A 108 3.01 7.16 3.50
C LEU A 108 4.09 7.86 4.31
N GLU A 109 5.34 7.41 4.24
CA GLU A 109 6.48 8.16 4.77
C GLU A 109 6.74 9.42 3.92
N ASP A 110 7.23 10.51 4.51
CA ASP A 110 7.42 11.80 3.82
C ASP A 110 8.69 11.89 2.95
N ASP A 111 9.48 10.82 2.92
CA ASP A 111 10.67 10.66 2.08
C ASP A 111 10.39 9.88 0.79
N VAL A 112 9.11 9.54 0.51
CA VAL A 112 8.70 8.88 -0.73
C VAL A 112 8.32 9.86 -1.83
N ILE A 113 8.46 9.41 -3.06
CA ILE A 113 7.94 10.06 -4.26
C ILE A 113 7.09 9.07 -5.07
N PRO A 114 6.01 9.53 -5.73
CA PRO A 114 5.21 8.68 -6.59
C PRO A 114 5.99 8.32 -7.86
N VAL A 115 5.85 7.06 -8.31
CA VAL A 115 6.48 6.56 -9.54
C VAL A 115 5.70 6.97 -10.79
N TYR A 116 4.40 7.20 -10.64
CA TYR A 116 3.49 7.49 -11.74
C TYR A 116 2.92 8.90 -11.68
N THR A 117 2.40 9.38 -12.81
CA THR A 117 1.57 10.60 -12.85
C THR A 117 0.35 10.46 -11.94
N ASN A 118 -0.24 11.57 -11.48
CA ASN A 118 -1.36 11.55 -10.55
C ASN A 118 -2.50 10.63 -11.01
N LYS A 119 -3.00 10.80 -12.25
CA LYS A 119 -4.04 9.94 -12.80
C LYS A 119 -3.63 8.47 -12.75
N THR A 120 -2.47 8.12 -13.29
CA THR A 120 -1.98 6.74 -13.36
C THR A 120 -1.76 6.14 -11.96
N LEU A 121 -1.31 6.92 -10.99
CA LEU A 121 -1.10 6.50 -9.60
C LEU A 121 -2.41 6.02 -8.98
N TRP A 122 -3.50 6.78 -9.13
CA TRP A 122 -4.81 6.40 -8.63
C TRP A 122 -5.34 5.11 -9.25
N TYR A 123 -5.20 4.94 -10.57
CA TYR A 123 -5.55 3.68 -11.24
C TYR A 123 -4.69 2.52 -10.74
N HIS A 124 -3.39 2.73 -10.55
CA HIS A 124 -2.49 1.69 -10.05
C HIS A 124 -2.84 1.25 -8.63
N ILE A 125 -3.15 2.20 -7.74
CA ILE A 125 -3.64 1.89 -6.39
C ILE A 125 -4.94 1.10 -6.51
N ALA A 126 -5.92 1.59 -7.28
CA ALA A 126 -7.22 0.95 -7.44
C ALA A 126 -7.12 -0.52 -7.88
N ILE A 127 -6.37 -0.81 -8.94
CA ILE A 127 -6.25 -2.16 -9.49
C ILE A 127 -5.59 -3.12 -8.49
N ASN A 128 -4.68 -2.64 -7.64
CA ASN A 128 -3.95 -3.48 -6.70
C ASN A 128 -4.64 -3.63 -5.34
N THR A 129 -5.47 -2.66 -4.93
CA THR A 129 -5.98 -2.58 -3.55
C THR A 129 -7.50 -2.68 -3.46
N VAL A 130 -8.21 -2.71 -4.58
CA VAL A 130 -9.67 -2.77 -4.63
C VAL A 130 -10.11 -4.14 -5.15
N PRO A 131 -9.70 -5.29 -4.57
CA PRO A 131 -10.37 -6.53 -4.94
C PRO A 131 -11.87 -6.31 -4.71
N LEU A 132 -12.60 -6.34 -5.82
CA LEU A 132 -13.96 -5.80 -5.92
C LEU A 132 -14.97 -6.55 -5.02
N PHE A 133 -14.59 -7.66 -4.38
CA PHE A 133 -15.50 -8.53 -3.63
C PHE A 133 -14.86 -9.38 -2.50
N SER A 134 -13.62 -9.15 -2.06
CA SER A 134 -13.04 -9.96 -0.97
C SER A 134 -12.38 -9.14 0.13
N ASN A 135 -12.75 -9.49 1.37
CA ASN A 135 -12.01 -9.19 2.59
C ASN A 135 -10.72 -10.00 2.62
N ASP A 136 -9.84 -9.75 1.65
CA ASP A 136 -8.51 -10.32 1.73
C ASP A 136 -7.86 -9.72 2.98
N LEU A 137 -7.54 -10.57 3.95
CA LEU A 137 -6.72 -10.29 5.14
C LEU A 137 -5.28 -10.03 4.68
N ALA A 138 -5.12 -9.01 3.83
CA ALA A 138 -3.89 -8.65 3.20
C ALA A 138 -3.52 -7.24 3.61
N ASN A 139 -2.30 -7.09 4.11
CA ASN A 139 -1.63 -5.81 4.13
C ASN A 139 -0.93 -5.61 2.79
N PHE A 140 -0.60 -4.36 2.48
CA PHE A 140 0.04 -4.01 1.22
C PHE A 140 1.34 -3.27 1.48
N ASP A 141 2.37 -3.60 0.70
CA ASP A 141 3.59 -2.81 0.56
C ASP A 141 3.56 -2.16 -0.82
N CYS A 142 3.31 -0.85 -0.84
CA CYS A 142 3.22 -0.05 -2.06
C CYS A 142 4.56 0.56 -2.50
N SER A 143 5.67 0.14 -1.86
CA SER A 143 7.04 0.58 -2.16
C SER A 143 7.92 -0.49 -2.80
N LYS A 144 7.42 -1.73 -2.95
CA LYS A 144 8.15 -2.85 -3.52
C LYS A 144 7.42 -3.45 -4.72
N ARG A 145 8.19 -3.94 -5.71
CA ARG A 145 7.61 -4.68 -6.83
C ARG A 145 7.12 -6.05 -6.34
N GLY A 146 5.88 -6.39 -6.66
CA GLY A 146 5.33 -7.73 -6.52
C GLY A 146 4.79 -8.24 -7.84
N LEU A 147 4.91 -9.55 -8.07
CA LEU A 147 4.34 -10.22 -9.25
C LEU A 147 2.92 -10.72 -8.93
N PHE A 148 1.96 -9.86 -8.56
CA PHE A 148 0.59 -10.25 -8.15
C PHE A 148 0.48 -11.38 -7.10
N LEU A 149 1.59 -11.80 -6.49
CA LEU A 149 1.68 -12.90 -5.55
C LEU A 149 1.48 -12.38 -4.14
N THR A 150 0.59 -13.03 -3.39
CA THR A 150 0.53 -12.92 -1.94
C THR A 150 1.75 -13.60 -1.35
N THR A 151 2.51 -12.85 -0.56
CA THR A 151 3.79 -13.29 0.03
C THR A 151 3.79 -12.99 1.52
N THR A 152 4.70 -13.62 2.26
CA THR A 152 5.05 -13.13 3.59
C THR A 152 5.79 -11.79 3.47
N SER A 153 5.70 -10.97 4.51
CA SER A 153 6.57 -9.80 4.61
C SER A 153 8.03 -10.26 4.66
N ASP A 154 8.92 -9.43 4.13
CA ASP A 154 10.35 -9.72 4.02
C ASP A 154 11.16 -9.08 5.15
N GLY A 155 10.50 -8.45 6.13
CA GLY A 155 11.16 -7.73 7.23
C GLY A 155 11.91 -6.46 6.80
N ASN A 156 12.09 -6.25 5.49
CA ASN A 156 12.76 -5.09 4.95
C ASN A 156 11.87 -3.85 5.01
N LYS A 157 12.51 -2.70 5.15
CA LYS A 157 11.88 -1.38 5.12
C LYS A 157 10.90 -1.25 3.95
N SER A 158 9.66 -0.92 4.30
CA SER A 158 8.64 -0.41 3.38
C SER A 158 8.48 1.09 3.63
N LEU A 159 8.15 1.87 2.62
CA LEU A 159 7.95 3.32 2.79
C LEU A 159 6.48 3.72 2.56
N CYS A 160 5.69 2.76 2.09
CA CYS A 160 4.28 2.89 1.81
C CYS A 160 3.62 1.59 2.23
N ARG A 161 2.84 1.65 3.31
CA ARG A 161 2.18 0.47 3.89
C ARG A 161 0.68 0.67 3.89
N MET A 162 -0.07 -0.39 3.65
CA MET A 162 -1.51 -0.37 3.84
C MET A 162 -1.98 -1.50 4.74
N PHE A 163 -2.92 -1.17 5.62
CA PHE A 163 -3.45 -2.10 6.60
C PHE A 163 -4.96 -2.22 6.47
N SER A 164 -5.46 -3.45 6.57
CA SER A 164 -6.90 -3.72 6.61
C SER A 164 -7.45 -3.48 8.00
N LYS A 165 -8.54 -2.72 8.09
CA LYS A 165 -9.22 -2.44 9.36
C LYS A 165 -9.61 -3.71 10.12
N GLU A 166 -9.89 -4.80 9.42
CA GLU A 166 -10.31 -6.08 9.98
C GLU A 166 -9.20 -6.80 10.76
N THR A 167 -7.95 -6.62 10.37
CA THR A 167 -6.80 -7.26 11.02
C THR A 167 -6.16 -6.39 12.09
N LEU A 168 -6.54 -5.11 12.19
CA LEU A 168 -5.83 -4.13 13.00
C LEU A 168 -5.88 -4.37 14.50
N ALA A 169 -6.98 -4.89 15.04
CA ALA A 169 -7.11 -5.08 16.49
C ALA A 169 -6.04 -6.03 17.04
N GLU A 170 -5.91 -7.22 16.43
CA GLU A 170 -4.88 -8.19 16.80
C GLU A 170 -3.49 -7.73 16.39
N GLN A 171 -3.37 -7.04 15.24
CA GLN A 171 -2.08 -6.53 14.79
C GLN A 171 -1.52 -5.47 15.72
N ILE A 172 -2.31 -4.50 16.18
CA ILE A 172 -1.91 -3.47 17.15
C ILE A 172 -1.46 -4.13 18.47
N LYS A 173 -2.22 -5.11 18.95
CA LYS A 173 -1.85 -5.87 20.16
C LYS A 173 -0.49 -6.55 20.02
N CYS A 174 -0.23 -7.19 18.88
CA CYS A 174 1.07 -7.79 18.60
C CYS A 174 2.18 -6.74 18.48
N LEU A 175 1.93 -5.63 17.76
CA LEU A 175 2.91 -4.55 17.58
C LEU A 175 3.38 -3.98 18.92
N ARG A 176 2.48 -3.85 19.91
CA ARG A 176 2.80 -3.37 21.26
C ARG A 176 3.55 -4.40 22.12
N SER A 177 3.46 -5.70 21.83
CA SER A 177 4.08 -6.76 22.63
C SER A 177 5.57 -6.99 22.35
N ILE A 178 6.11 -6.37 21.31
CA ILE A 178 7.47 -6.60 20.81
C ILE A 178 8.22 -5.26 20.92
N THR A 179 9.51 -5.29 21.22
CA THR A 179 10.34 -4.07 21.36
C THR A 179 11.15 -3.74 20.11
N ASP A 180 11.18 -4.62 19.12
CA ASP A 180 11.95 -4.44 17.89
C ASP A 180 11.44 -3.25 17.03
N PRO A 181 12.27 -2.74 16.10
CA PRO A 181 11.86 -1.77 15.09
C PRO A 181 10.55 -2.13 14.39
N ILE A 182 9.83 -1.12 13.92
CA ILE A 182 8.47 -1.30 13.36
C ILE A 182 8.43 -2.27 12.18
N ASP A 183 9.47 -2.30 11.34
CA ASP A 183 9.52 -3.13 10.13
C ASP A 183 9.63 -4.62 10.45
N ILE A 184 10.53 -4.94 11.38
CA ILE A 184 10.72 -6.27 11.92
C ILE A 184 9.45 -6.70 12.65
N THR A 185 8.88 -5.81 13.45
CA THR A 185 7.67 -6.10 14.23
C THR A 185 6.45 -6.35 13.33
N ILE A 186 6.26 -5.55 12.28
CA ILE A 186 5.17 -5.75 11.33
C ILE A 186 5.29 -7.12 10.66
N HIS A 187 6.50 -7.48 10.21
CA HIS A 187 6.76 -8.79 9.62
C HIS A 187 6.42 -9.93 10.58
N TYR A 188 6.96 -9.89 11.80
CA TYR A 188 6.67 -10.90 12.82
C TYR A 188 5.17 -11.01 13.10
N CYS A 189 4.49 -9.88 13.28
CA CYS A 189 3.05 -9.88 13.56
C CYS A 189 2.21 -10.41 12.39
N GLN A 190 2.61 -10.14 11.16
CA GLN A 190 1.93 -10.70 9.99
C GLN A 190 2.09 -12.22 9.93
N GLU A 191 3.28 -12.75 10.24
CA GLU A 191 3.50 -14.20 10.29
C GLU A 191 2.68 -14.86 11.41
N GLN A 192 2.72 -14.31 12.64
CA GLN A 192 1.96 -14.86 13.77
C GLN A 192 0.45 -14.84 13.54
N LEU A 193 -0.07 -13.80 12.88
CA LEU A 193 -1.49 -13.63 12.62
C LEU A 193 -1.93 -14.21 11.28
N ASN A 194 -1.04 -14.86 10.53
CA ASN A 194 -1.28 -15.39 9.18
C ASN A 194 -1.87 -14.33 8.22
N ILE A 195 -1.41 -13.09 8.35
CA ILE A 195 -1.79 -11.96 7.49
C ILE A 195 -0.88 -11.97 6.27
N THR A 196 -1.47 -12.08 5.09
CA THR A 196 -0.69 -12.05 3.84
C THR A 196 -0.23 -10.64 3.51
N GLN A 197 0.87 -10.51 2.76
CA GLN A 197 1.33 -9.24 2.22
C GLN A 197 1.29 -9.26 0.69
N LYS A 198 0.56 -8.31 0.11
CA LYS A 198 0.60 -8.01 -1.33
C LYS A 198 1.60 -6.89 -1.58
N ARG A 199 2.31 -6.95 -2.71
CA ARG A 199 3.31 -5.94 -3.09
C ARG A 199 2.96 -5.35 -4.44
N PHE A 200 3.01 -4.04 -4.56
CA PHE A 200 2.92 -3.34 -5.84
C PHE A 200 3.74 -2.05 -5.78
N LEU A 201 4.42 -1.69 -6.86
CA LEU A 201 5.25 -0.49 -6.84
C LEU A 201 4.41 0.72 -7.22
N ALA A 202 4.18 1.64 -6.27
CA ALA A 202 3.56 2.94 -6.49
C ALA A 202 4.44 4.11 -6.02
N PHE A 203 5.27 3.88 -5.01
CA PHE A 203 6.17 4.86 -4.43
C PHE A 203 7.59 4.33 -4.35
N VAL A 204 8.58 5.23 -4.43
CA VAL A 204 10.00 4.92 -4.22
C VAL A 204 10.60 5.92 -3.25
N HIS A 205 11.71 5.52 -2.61
CA HIS A 205 12.51 6.43 -1.81
C HIS A 205 13.02 7.58 -2.68
N SER A 206 12.95 8.81 -2.16
CA SER A 206 13.44 10.01 -2.85
C SER A 206 14.98 10.09 -2.96
N GLY A 207 15.69 9.19 -2.30
CA GLY A 207 17.16 9.23 -2.16
C GLY A 207 17.64 10.11 -1.00
N MET A 208 16.73 10.85 -0.34
CA MET A 208 17.03 11.66 0.84
C MET A 208 16.89 10.82 2.11
N PRO A 209 17.84 10.86 3.07
CA PRO A 209 17.73 10.12 4.32
C PRO A 209 16.41 10.45 5.03
N SER A 210 15.67 9.47 5.54
CA SER A 210 14.40 9.73 6.22
C SER A 210 14.55 10.71 7.40
N VAL A 211 13.66 11.72 7.51
CA VAL A 211 13.58 12.57 8.73
C VAL A 211 12.97 11.82 9.88
N ILE A 212 12.21 10.79 9.57
CA ILE A 212 11.85 9.76 10.50
C ILE A 212 13.01 8.77 10.48
N GLN A 213 14.13 9.11 11.13
CA GLN A 213 15.37 8.32 11.03
C GLN A 213 15.11 6.86 11.37
N HIS A 214 15.32 5.98 10.40
CA HIS A 214 15.37 4.54 10.60
C HIS A 214 16.82 4.15 10.85
N HIS A 215 17.08 3.15 11.67
CA HIS A 215 18.40 2.52 11.71
C HIS A 215 18.59 1.77 10.38
N ASP A 216 19.52 2.25 9.54
CA ASP A 216 19.93 1.59 8.30
C ASP A 216 20.65 0.27 8.63
N THR A 217 19.89 -0.73 9.05
CA THR A 217 20.38 -2.11 9.07
C THR A 217 20.01 -2.69 7.72
N ILE A 218 20.89 -2.48 6.74
CA ILE A 218 20.86 -3.24 5.50
C ILE A 218 21.15 -4.69 5.91
N ILE A 219 20.11 -5.50 6.06
CA ILE A 219 20.25 -6.94 6.21
C ILE A 219 20.56 -7.47 4.79
N TYR A 220 21.82 -7.85 4.59
CA TYR A 220 22.27 -8.60 3.41
C TYR A 220 21.74 -10.03 3.43
#